data_AF-K0R2T9-F1
#
_entry.id   AF-K0R2T9-F1
#
_cell.length_a   1.000
_cell.length_b   1.000
_cell.length_c   1.000
_cell.angle_alpha   90.00
_cell.angle_beta   90.00
_cell.angle_gamma   90.00
#
_symmetry.space_group_name_H-M   'P 1'
#
loop_
_entity.id
_entity.type
_entity.pdbx_description
1 polymer ?
#
loop_
_entity_poly.entity_id
_entity_poly.type
_entity_poly.pdbx_seq_one_letter_code
_entity_poly.pdbx_strand_id
1 'polypeptide(L)'
;MTASTKLLLAATAALCLPACTVAMHRVRVTELGTIDEGRHLEVDENESRNLSHYTVVFEECIGVPLETCEALIAAEVAANPAIFEGRTSLQSEVKHVRTHDGSNYNVVAIRLDLHEEHVAGVYGDGIVYYPFDWCVAEDDCFSVGPWDCSDVHLARPMTFEQCCGLVKAHVPVADLNGNHIRCHPDPPIGSADAPIDYGRVQIRVNADNVVISPPMNF
;
A
#
# COMPACT_ATOMS: atom_id res chain seq x y z
N MET A 1 -26.29 60.80 24.99
CA MET A 1 -26.65 59.37 25.06
C MET A 1 -25.74 58.62 24.11
N THR A 2 -25.15 57.56 24.62
CA THR A 2 -23.93 56.87 24.19
C THR A 2 -24.11 55.99 22.94
N ALA A 3 -23.04 55.89 22.15
CA ALA A 3 -22.88 55.02 20.99
C ALA A 3 -22.84 53.52 21.36
N SER A 4 -23.20 52.63 20.42
CA SER A 4 -22.60 51.29 20.34
C SER A 4 -22.82 50.65 18.97
N THR A 5 -21.80 50.76 18.13
CA THR A 5 -21.58 49.98 16.91
C THR A 5 -21.34 48.52 17.30
N LYS A 6 -22.12 47.56 16.77
CA LYS A 6 -21.83 46.13 16.95
C LYS A 6 -20.94 45.65 15.80
N LEU A 7 -19.64 45.57 16.09
CA LEU A 7 -18.67 44.78 15.34
C LEU A 7 -19.05 43.29 15.47
N LEU A 8 -19.36 42.62 14.37
CA LEU A 8 -19.30 41.16 14.34
C LEU A 8 -17.83 40.77 14.15
N LEU A 9 -17.21 40.23 15.21
CA LEU A 9 -15.93 39.53 15.08
C LEU A 9 -16.18 38.23 14.31
N ALA A 10 -15.57 38.11 13.12
CA ALA A 10 -15.32 36.83 12.49
C ALA A 10 -14.25 36.11 13.30
N ALA A 11 -14.62 35.00 13.94
CA ALA A 11 -13.65 34.11 14.58
C ALA A 11 -12.99 33.28 13.49
N THR A 12 -11.79 33.68 13.06
CA THR A 12 -10.87 32.82 12.32
C THR A 12 -10.32 31.77 13.27
N ALA A 13 -10.92 30.57 13.24
CA ALA A 13 -10.31 29.39 13.83
C ALA A 13 -9.12 28.99 12.94
N ALA A 14 -7.92 29.43 13.33
CA ALA A 14 -6.69 28.86 12.81
C ALA A 14 -6.58 27.43 13.35
N LEU A 15 -6.90 26.45 12.51
CA LEU A 15 -6.58 25.06 12.75
C LEU A 15 -5.05 24.94 12.73
N CYS A 16 -4.44 24.83 13.91
CA CYS A 16 -3.09 24.30 14.05
C CYS A 16 -3.14 22.83 13.63
N LEU A 17 -2.80 22.55 12.38
CA LEU A 17 -2.50 21.19 11.92
C LEU A 17 -1.20 20.73 12.63
N PRO A 18 -1.16 19.52 13.20
CA PRO A 18 0.10 18.93 13.65
C PRO A 18 1.02 18.76 12.43
N ALA A 19 2.30 19.05 12.60
CA ALA A 19 3.30 18.92 11.55
C ALA A 19 3.37 17.47 11.07
N CYS A 20 3.10 17.22 9.79
CA CYS A 20 3.43 15.95 9.14
C CYS A 20 4.94 15.71 9.29
N THR A 21 5.29 14.52 9.77
CA THR A 21 6.69 14.10 9.79
C THR A 21 7.07 13.80 8.34
N VAL A 22 7.78 14.72 7.68
CA VAL A 22 8.54 14.36 6.47
C VAL A 22 9.63 13.41 6.95
N ALA A 23 9.35 12.11 6.88
CA ALA A 23 10.38 11.10 7.02
C ALA A 23 11.30 11.24 5.80
N MET A 24 12.32 12.10 5.92
CA MET A 24 13.51 11.96 5.08
C MET A 24 14.09 10.60 5.41
N HIS A 25 13.72 9.59 4.62
CA HIS A 25 14.59 8.44 4.46
C HIS A 25 15.91 9.04 3.99
N ARG A 26 16.90 9.00 4.88
CA ARG A 26 18.29 9.13 4.50
C ARG A 26 18.53 7.94 3.58
N VAL A 27 18.27 8.15 2.28
CA VAL A 27 18.62 7.20 1.24
C VAL A 27 20.10 6.97 1.45
N ARG A 28 20.43 5.79 1.95
CA ARG A 28 21.78 5.27 1.81
C ARG A 28 21.89 5.08 0.31
N VAL A 29 22.49 6.06 -0.36
CA VAL A 29 22.91 5.93 -1.74
C VAL A 29 23.89 4.76 -1.74
N THR A 30 23.42 3.56 -2.02
CA THR A 30 24.29 2.55 -2.59
C THR A 30 24.55 3.03 -4.00
N GLU A 31 25.62 3.81 -4.15
CA GLU A 31 26.29 3.94 -5.43
C GLU A 31 26.58 2.51 -5.90
N LEU A 32 25.78 2.00 -6.83
CA LEU A 32 26.26 0.97 -7.76
C LEU A 32 27.19 1.69 -8.75
N GLY A 33 28.30 2.19 -8.21
CA GLY A 33 29.46 2.59 -8.96
C GLY A 33 30.22 1.32 -9.31
N THR A 34 29.93 0.75 -10.48
CA THR A 34 30.93 -0.05 -11.16
C THR A 34 32.12 0.87 -11.44
N ILE A 35 33.24 0.59 -10.79
CA ILE A 35 34.53 1.21 -11.07
C ILE A 35 34.90 0.71 -12.47
N ASP A 36 34.71 1.53 -13.49
CA ASP A 36 35.34 1.32 -14.79
C ASP A 36 36.12 2.58 -15.16
N GLU A 37 37.33 2.34 -15.62
CA GLU A 37 38.41 3.31 -15.69
C GLU A 37 38.10 4.45 -16.68
N GLY A 38 38.34 5.69 -16.23
CA GLY A 38 38.78 6.78 -17.10
C GLY A 38 37.88 7.16 -18.27
N ARG A 39 36.75 7.83 -17.99
CA ARG A 39 36.15 8.76 -18.96
C ARG A 39 35.50 9.93 -18.22
N HIS A 40 35.97 11.14 -18.48
CA HIS A 40 35.39 12.38 -17.98
C HIS A 40 33.99 12.52 -18.57
N LEU A 41 32.97 12.15 -17.81
CA LEU A 41 31.58 12.48 -18.09
C LEU A 41 31.37 13.91 -17.63
N GLU A 42 31.27 14.83 -18.58
CA GLU A 42 30.69 16.14 -18.35
C GLU A 42 29.23 15.91 -17.97
N VAL A 43 28.96 15.89 -16.66
CA VAL A 43 27.60 15.88 -16.14
C VAL A 43 27.07 17.29 -16.34
N ASP A 44 26.14 17.45 -17.27
CA ASP A 44 25.36 18.67 -17.41
C ASP A 44 24.60 18.90 -16.09
N GLU A 45 25.09 19.82 -15.27
CA GLU A 45 24.53 20.16 -13.96
C GLU A 45 23.08 20.67 -14.05
N ASN A 46 22.58 20.96 -15.26
CA ASN A 46 21.24 21.48 -15.49
C ASN A 46 20.16 20.38 -15.67
N GLU A 47 20.53 19.13 -16.00
CA GLU A 47 19.59 18.00 -16.10
C GLU A 47 19.39 17.26 -14.75
N SER A 48 20.33 17.41 -13.82
CA SER A 48 20.37 16.71 -12.53
C SER A 48 19.31 17.18 -11.51
N ARG A 49 18.68 18.34 -11.73
CA ARG A 49 17.90 19.04 -10.69
C ARG A 49 16.44 18.61 -10.52
N ASN A 50 15.93 17.64 -11.29
CA ASN A 50 14.48 17.33 -11.28
C ASN A 50 14.11 15.84 -11.32
N LEU A 51 14.99 14.94 -10.88
CA LEU A 51 14.77 13.48 -10.94
C LEU A 51 14.35 12.86 -9.59
N SER A 52 14.11 13.65 -8.55
CA SER A 52 13.69 13.12 -7.25
C SER A 52 12.17 13.05 -7.16
N HIS A 53 11.63 11.83 -7.29
CA HIS A 53 10.24 11.54 -6.92
C HIS A 53 10.14 11.35 -5.40
N TYR A 54 9.04 11.84 -4.82
CA TYR A 54 8.80 11.75 -3.37
C TYR A 54 7.60 10.84 -3.07
N THR A 55 7.84 9.81 -2.27
CA THR A 55 6.79 9.08 -1.57
C THR A 55 6.54 9.77 -0.23
N VAL A 56 5.31 10.18 -0.02
CA VAL A 56 4.77 10.83 1.16
C VAL A 56 3.91 9.83 1.92
N VAL A 57 4.10 9.79 3.23
CA VAL A 57 3.37 8.92 4.16
C VAL A 57 2.52 9.81 5.06
N PHE A 58 1.22 9.56 5.13
CA PHE A 58 0.26 10.36 5.89
C PHE A 58 -0.05 9.69 7.24
N GLU A 59 0.88 9.76 8.20
CA GLU A 59 0.74 9.10 9.52
C GLU A 59 -0.44 9.64 10.34
N GLU A 60 -0.79 10.91 10.17
CA GLU A 60 -1.90 11.59 10.83
C GLU A 60 -3.27 11.03 10.45
N CYS A 61 -3.36 10.26 9.36
CA CYS A 61 -4.60 9.61 8.98
C CYS A 61 -4.94 8.40 9.85
N ILE A 62 -4.02 7.79 10.60
CA ILE A 62 -4.34 6.56 11.35
C ILE A 62 -5.42 6.85 12.40
N GLY A 63 -6.48 6.03 12.40
CA GLY A 63 -7.57 6.13 13.37
C GLY A 63 -8.61 7.21 13.09
N VAL A 64 -8.46 7.99 12.01
CA VAL A 64 -9.47 8.99 11.60
C VAL A 64 -10.42 8.41 10.54
N PRO A 65 -11.64 8.95 10.41
CA PRO A 65 -12.56 8.58 9.33
C PRO A 65 -11.97 8.89 7.94
N LEU A 66 -12.30 8.07 6.95
CA LEU A 66 -11.85 8.21 5.56
C LEU A 66 -11.97 9.66 5.03
N GLU A 67 -13.15 10.26 5.17
CA GLU A 67 -13.41 11.64 4.71
C GLU A 67 -12.47 12.67 5.38
N THR A 68 -12.16 12.49 6.66
CA THR A 68 -11.20 13.36 7.37
C THR A 68 -9.80 13.18 6.84
N CYS A 69 -9.38 11.93 6.56
CA CYS A 69 -8.08 11.66 5.97
C CYS A 69 -7.95 12.22 4.54
N GLU A 70 -8.98 12.10 3.70
CA GLU A 70 -8.97 12.70 2.36
C GLU A 70 -8.83 14.22 2.41
N ALA A 71 -9.47 14.87 3.38
CA ALA A 71 -9.30 16.32 3.60
C ALA A 71 -7.87 16.69 4.05
N LEU A 72 -7.24 15.88 4.90
CA LEU A 72 -5.85 16.07 5.32
C LEU A 72 -4.88 15.93 4.13
N ILE A 73 -5.05 14.90 3.32
CA ILE A 73 -4.25 14.67 2.11
C ILE A 73 -4.42 15.85 1.14
N ALA A 74 -5.65 16.29 0.89
CA ALA A 74 -5.90 17.43 -0.01
C ALA A 74 -5.27 18.73 0.51
N ALA A 75 -5.30 18.96 1.82
CA ALA A 75 -4.66 20.13 2.44
C ALA A 75 -3.13 20.08 2.27
N GLU A 76 -2.52 18.91 2.45
CA GLU A 76 -1.06 18.72 2.30
C GLU A 76 -0.61 18.92 0.85
N VAL A 77 -1.37 18.39 -0.11
CA VAL A 77 -1.10 18.58 -1.55
C VAL A 77 -1.19 20.05 -1.94
N ALA A 78 -2.19 20.77 -1.44
CA ALA A 78 -2.35 22.20 -1.69
C ALA A 78 -1.25 23.05 -1.04
N ALA A 79 -0.78 22.67 0.15
CA ALA A 79 0.26 23.38 0.88
C ALA A 79 1.66 23.14 0.28
N ASN A 80 1.91 21.96 -0.31
CA ASN A 80 3.24 21.54 -0.74
C ASN A 80 3.29 21.10 -2.22
N PRO A 81 2.85 21.93 -3.18
CA PRO A 81 2.75 21.52 -4.58
C PRO A 81 4.07 21.05 -5.21
N ALA A 82 5.22 21.54 -4.71
CA ALA A 82 6.53 21.11 -5.20
C ALA A 82 6.84 19.63 -4.90
N ILE A 83 6.37 19.09 -3.77
CA ILE A 83 6.57 17.69 -3.39
C ILE A 83 5.72 16.76 -4.27
N PHE A 84 4.56 17.25 -4.71
CA PHE A 84 3.62 16.51 -5.55
C PHE A 84 3.74 16.84 -7.05
N GLU A 85 4.89 17.36 -7.48
CA GLU A 85 5.21 17.69 -8.89
C GLU A 85 4.17 18.64 -9.55
N GLY A 86 3.66 19.58 -8.77
CA GLY A 86 2.66 20.55 -9.20
C GLY A 86 1.23 20.01 -9.27
N ARG A 87 0.97 18.78 -8.82
CA ARG A 87 -0.40 18.24 -8.70
C ARG A 87 -1.19 19.04 -7.67
N THR A 88 -2.46 19.22 -7.97
CA THR A 88 -3.43 19.90 -7.08
C THR A 88 -4.30 18.91 -6.29
N SER A 89 -4.23 17.62 -6.63
CA SER A 89 -4.95 16.54 -5.97
C SER A 89 -4.25 15.21 -6.23
N LEU A 90 -4.53 14.22 -5.37
CA LEU A 90 -4.19 12.82 -5.58
C LEU A 90 -5.48 12.02 -5.72
N GLN A 91 -5.48 10.99 -6.56
CA GLN A 91 -6.56 10.03 -6.67
C GLN A 91 -6.52 9.06 -5.49
N SER A 92 -7.56 9.05 -4.66
CA SER A 92 -7.73 8.06 -3.60
C SER A 92 -8.02 6.67 -4.17
N GLU A 93 -7.18 5.69 -3.84
CA GLU A 93 -7.48 4.27 -3.98
C GLU A 93 -7.81 3.70 -2.60
N VAL A 94 -9.10 3.53 -2.31
CA VAL A 94 -9.56 3.03 -1.01
C VAL A 94 -9.61 1.51 -1.02
N LYS A 95 -8.86 0.88 -0.11
CA LYS A 95 -8.84 -0.57 0.09
C LYS A 95 -9.44 -0.93 1.45
N HIS A 96 -10.61 -1.57 1.43
CA HIS A 96 -11.22 -2.10 2.63
C HIS A 96 -10.47 -3.33 3.12
N VAL A 97 -10.22 -3.38 4.44
CA VAL A 97 -9.74 -4.58 5.12
C VAL A 97 -10.76 -5.67 4.90
N ARG A 98 -10.27 -6.82 4.45
CA ARG A 98 -11.11 -7.96 4.19
C ARG A 98 -11.77 -8.43 5.47
N THR A 99 -13.06 -8.74 5.39
CA THR A 99 -13.82 -9.40 6.45
C THR A 99 -14.22 -10.80 5.99
N HIS A 100 -14.55 -11.66 6.96
CA HIS A 100 -15.00 -13.02 6.67
C HIS A 100 -16.30 -13.04 5.83
N ASP A 101 -17.15 -12.03 6.00
CA ASP A 101 -18.43 -11.92 5.26
C ASP A 101 -18.30 -11.18 3.91
N GLY A 102 -17.09 -10.70 3.57
CA GLY A 102 -16.84 -9.99 2.32
C GLY A 102 -16.81 -10.93 1.12
N SER A 103 -17.25 -10.48 -0.06
CA SER A 103 -17.36 -11.31 -1.28
C SER A 103 -16.04 -11.94 -1.79
N ASN A 104 -14.91 -11.51 -1.25
CA ASN A 104 -13.57 -11.99 -1.57
C ASN A 104 -12.91 -12.75 -0.39
N TYR A 105 -13.65 -13.13 0.66
CA TYR A 105 -13.09 -13.84 1.82
C TYR A 105 -12.38 -15.14 1.41
N ASN A 106 -12.90 -15.85 0.40
CA ASN A 106 -12.36 -17.11 -0.12
C ASN A 106 -11.16 -16.93 -1.08
N VAL A 107 -10.64 -15.71 -1.23
CA VAL A 107 -9.50 -15.43 -2.13
C VAL A 107 -8.20 -15.42 -1.31
N VAL A 108 -7.13 -16.00 -1.84
CA VAL A 108 -5.77 -15.91 -1.32
C VAL A 108 -4.98 -15.02 -2.28
N ALA A 109 -4.52 -13.87 -1.79
CA ALA A 109 -3.62 -12.99 -2.56
C ALA A 109 -2.20 -13.52 -2.45
N ILE A 110 -1.56 -13.80 -3.59
CA ILE A 110 -0.21 -14.35 -3.67
C ILE A 110 0.72 -13.25 -4.18
N ARG A 111 1.54 -12.70 -3.29
CA ARG A 111 2.50 -11.62 -3.60
C ARG A 111 3.61 -12.16 -4.51
N LEU A 112 3.78 -11.52 -5.67
CA LEU A 112 4.83 -11.86 -6.63
C LEU A 112 6.08 -10.99 -6.44
N ASP A 113 7.18 -11.40 -7.06
CA ASP A 113 8.40 -10.61 -7.22
C ASP A 113 8.20 -9.45 -8.21
N LEU A 114 9.19 -8.55 -8.30
CA LEU A 114 9.13 -7.37 -9.18
C LEU A 114 9.01 -7.70 -10.67
N HIS A 115 9.39 -8.92 -11.07
CA HIS A 115 9.29 -9.40 -12.44
C HIS A 115 8.00 -10.19 -12.69
N GLU A 116 7.17 -10.36 -11.65
CA GLU A 116 5.91 -11.12 -11.65
C GLU A 116 6.07 -12.61 -12.03
N GLU A 117 7.27 -13.17 -11.86
CA GLU A 117 7.57 -14.54 -12.28
C GLU A 117 7.41 -15.54 -11.13
N HIS A 118 7.78 -15.14 -9.92
CA HIS A 118 7.81 -16.02 -8.75
C HIS A 118 7.13 -15.41 -7.54
N VAL A 119 6.72 -16.27 -6.59
CA VAL A 119 6.13 -15.86 -5.32
C VAL A 119 7.22 -15.27 -4.41
N ALA A 120 7.02 -14.04 -3.99
CA ALA A 120 7.88 -13.37 -3.03
C ALA A 120 7.35 -13.49 -1.59
N GLY A 121 6.04 -13.66 -1.40
CA GLY A 121 5.42 -13.56 -0.08
C GLY A 121 5.38 -12.11 0.44
N VAL A 122 4.60 -11.86 1.49
CA VAL A 122 4.39 -10.49 2.00
C VAL A 122 5.68 -9.90 2.60
N TYR A 123 6.57 -10.75 3.11
CA TYR A 123 7.83 -10.34 3.74
C TYR A 123 9.06 -10.68 2.90
N GLY A 124 8.90 -11.10 1.63
CA GLY A 124 10.02 -11.56 0.80
C GLY A 124 10.56 -12.94 1.17
N ASP A 125 9.83 -13.69 2.01
CA ASP A 125 10.17 -15.01 2.54
C ASP A 125 9.54 -16.17 1.74
N GLY A 126 8.74 -15.87 0.72
CA GLY A 126 7.99 -16.85 -0.05
C GLY A 126 6.80 -17.45 0.71
N ILE A 127 6.44 -16.92 1.88
CA ILE A 127 5.34 -17.43 2.69
C ILE A 127 4.02 -16.73 2.32
N VAL A 128 2.99 -17.53 2.08
CA VAL A 128 1.63 -17.08 1.78
C VAL A 128 0.72 -17.32 2.99
N TYR A 129 -0.01 -16.28 3.39
CA TYR A 129 -0.88 -16.30 4.57
C TYR A 129 -2.35 -16.21 4.18
N TYR A 130 -3.21 -16.89 4.94
CA TYR A 130 -4.65 -16.72 4.89
C TYR A 130 -5.14 -16.31 6.30
N PRO A 131 -5.91 -15.22 6.44
CA PRO A 131 -6.24 -14.61 7.73
C PRO A 131 -7.48 -15.19 8.42
N PHE A 132 -8.20 -16.14 7.81
CA PHE A 132 -9.46 -16.66 8.32
C PHE A 132 -9.40 -18.17 8.52
N ASP A 133 -10.18 -18.69 9.45
CA ASP A 133 -10.45 -20.12 9.52
C ASP A 133 -11.31 -20.56 8.33
N TRP A 134 -11.15 -21.82 7.92
CA TRP A 134 -11.96 -22.43 6.89
C TRP A 134 -12.94 -23.41 7.52
N CYS A 135 -14.22 -23.15 7.36
CA CYS A 135 -15.29 -23.88 8.01
C CYS A 135 -16.06 -24.73 7.00
N VAL A 136 -16.02 -26.05 7.13
CA VAL A 136 -16.78 -26.98 6.27
C VAL A 136 -18.16 -27.31 6.86
N ALA A 137 -18.34 -27.07 8.16
CA ALA A 137 -19.61 -27.07 8.89
C ALA A 137 -19.53 -26.07 10.05
N GLU A 138 -20.68 -25.78 10.71
CA GLU A 138 -20.75 -24.78 11.81
C GLU A 138 -19.75 -25.06 12.96
N ASP A 139 -19.55 -26.33 13.30
CA ASP A 139 -18.62 -26.77 14.37
C ASP A 139 -17.33 -27.40 13.82
N ASP A 140 -17.07 -27.31 12.50
CA ASP A 140 -15.92 -27.91 11.83
C ASP A 140 -15.14 -26.84 11.06
N CYS A 141 -14.36 -26.07 11.81
CA CYS A 141 -13.48 -25.02 11.33
C CYS A 141 -12.03 -25.36 11.61
N PHE A 142 -11.15 -25.07 10.67
CA PHE A 142 -9.71 -25.26 10.84
C PHE A 142 -8.90 -24.12 10.24
N SER A 143 -7.76 -23.83 10.87
CA SER A 143 -6.81 -22.85 10.35
C SER A 143 -6.23 -23.32 9.03
N VAL A 144 -6.13 -22.41 8.07
CA VAL A 144 -5.60 -22.67 6.73
C VAL A 144 -4.30 -21.88 6.51
N GLY A 145 -3.29 -22.58 6.00
CA GLY A 145 -1.94 -22.02 5.86
C GLY A 145 -1.22 -21.87 7.22
N PRO A 146 -0.08 -21.15 7.26
CA PRO A 146 0.59 -20.54 6.12
C PRO A 146 1.12 -21.61 5.13
N TRP A 147 1.36 -21.20 3.90
CA TRP A 147 1.98 -22.06 2.88
C TRP A 147 3.37 -21.54 2.54
N ASP A 148 4.32 -22.46 2.53
CA ASP A 148 5.68 -22.17 2.09
C ASP A 148 5.80 -22.37 0.58
N CYS A 149 5.85 -21.26 -0.15
CA CYS A 149 6.04 -21.21 -1.60
C CYS A 149 7.48 -20.78 -1.96
N SER A 150 8.40 -20.78 -1.00
CA SER A 150 9.81 -20.42 -1.21
C SER A 150 10.65 -21.52 -1.89
N ASP A 151 10.05 -22.72 -2.06
CA ASP A 151 10.68 -24.02 -2.29
C ASP A 151 12.22 -24.02 -2.41
N VAL A 152 12.81 -24.22 -1.23
CA VAL A 152 14.23 -24.38 -0.93
C VAL A 152 14.85 -25.61 -1.64
N HIS A 153 14.06 -26.52 -2.21
CA HIS A 153 14.56 -27.74 -2.86
C HIS A 153 14.97 -27.56 -4.34
N LEU A 154 14.49 -26.52 -5.02
CA LEU A 154 14.75 -26.29 -6.46
C LEU A 154 15.60 -25.03 -6.75
N ALA A 155 16.17 -24.42 -5.72
CA ALA A 155 16.99 -23.21 -5.79
C ALA A 155 16.28 -21.97 -6.36
N ARG A 156 14.94 -22.01 -6.53
CA ARG A 156 14.13 -20.86 -6.94
C ARG A 156 12.74 -20.94 -6.29
N PRO A 157 12.14 -19.78 -5.91
CA PRO A 157 10.77 -19.76 -5.41
C PRO A 157 9.78 -20.29 -6.45
N MET A 158 8.61 -20.73 -5.99
CA MET A 158 7.55 -21.24 -6.88
C MET A 158 6.97 -20.12 -7.75
N THR A 159 6.41 -20.47 -8.92
CA THR A 159 5.55 -19.57 -9.69
C THR A 159 4.16 -19.41 -9.04
N PHE A 160 3.39 -18.41 -9.46
CA PHE A 160 2.00 -18.22 -9.02
C PHE A 160 1.17 -19.51 -9.13
N GLU A 161 1.22 -20.18 -10.28
CA GLU A 161 0.39 -21.37 -10.54
C GLU A 161 0.80 -22.57 -9.68
N GLN A 162 2.10 -22.75 -9.45
CA GLN A 162 2.61 -23.80 -8.58
C GLN A 162 2.16 -23.60 -7.13
N CYS A 163 2.33 -22.39 -6.61
CA CYS A 163 1.89 -22.04 -5.25
C CYS A 163 0.37 -22.12 -5.12
N CYS A 164 -0.39 -21.65 -6.11
CA CYS A 164 -1.85 -21.77 -6.11
C CYS A 164 -2.32 -23.23 -6.14
N GLY A 165 -1.62 -24.09 -6.88
CA GLY A 165 -1.85 -25.53 -6.88
C GLY A 165 -1.68 -26.13 -5.49
N LEU A 166 -0.61 -25.77 -4.78
CA LEU A 166 -0.35 -26.19 -3.40
C LEU A 166 -1.44 -25.71 -2.44
N VAL A 167 -1.84 -24.43 -2.54
CA VAL A 167 -2.92 -23.84 -1.73
C VAL A 167 -4.23 -24.62 -1.91
N LYS A 168 -4.64 -24.85 -3.16
CA LYS A 168 -5.88 -25.58 -3.47
C LYS A 168 -5.82 -27.07 -3.10
N ALA A 169 -4.64 -27.68 -3.19
CA ALA A 169 -4.45 -29.07 -2.76
C ALA A 169 -4.55 -29.22 -1.23
N HIS A 170 -4.14 -28.21 -0.46
CA HIS A 170 -4.30 -28.19 1.00
C HIS A 170 -5.76 -28.02 1.41
N VAL A 171 -6.55 -27.26 0.66
CA VAL A 171 -7.98 -27.00 0.94
C VAL A 171 -8.85 -27.44 -0.24
N PRO A 172 -9.00 -28.76 -0.47
CA PRO A 172 -9.70 -29.29 -1.64
C PRO A 172 -11.23 -29.20 -1.50
N VAL A 173 -11.74 -29.02 -0.28
CA VAL A 173 -13.17 -29.02 0.05
C VAL A 173 -13.75 -27.61 0.04
N ALA A 174 -15.01 -27.50 -0.36
CA ALA A 174 -15.77 -26.26 -0.23
C ALA A 174 -16.06 -25.97 1.24
N ASP A 175 -16.24 -24.69 1.58
CA ASP A 175 -16.71 -24.28 2.89
C ASP A 175 -18.23 -24.50 3.06
N LEU A 176 -18.77 -24.13 4.22
CA LEU A 176 -20.20 -24.21 4.55
C LEU A 176 -21.10 -23.42 3.60
N ASN A 177 -20.55 -22.44 2.88
CA ASN A 177 -21.25 -21.63 1.88
C ASN A 177 -21.11 -22.20 0.45
N GLY A 178 -20.43 -23.33 0.27
CA GLY A 178 -20.17 -23.95 -1.02
C GLY A 178 -19.07 -23.28 -1.85
N ASN A 179 -18.29 -22.37 -1.25
CA ASN A 179 -17.19 -21.68 -1.90
C ASN A 179 -15.89 -22.47 -1.77
N HIS A 180 -15.10 -22.51 -2.83
CA HIS A 180 -13.72 -23.02 -2.79
C HIS A 180 -12.72 -21.89 -2.64
N ILE A 181 -11.53 -22.19 -2.10
CA ILE A 181 -10.41 -21.26 -2.13
C ILE A 181 -10.05 -20.92 -3.58
N ARG A 182 -9.88 -19.63 -3.83
CA ARG A 182 -9.38 -19.06 -5.08
C ARG A 182 -8.06 -18.36 -4.83
N CYS A 183 -7.18 -18.34 -5.83
CA CYS A 183 -5.94 -17.58 -5.76
C CYS A 183 -6.04 -16.35 -6.66
N HIS A 184 -5.36 -15.28 -6.28
CA HIS A 184 -5.24 -14.07 -7.08
C HIS A 184 -3.78 -13.62 -7.07
N PRO A 185 -3.17 -13.33 -8.23
CA PRO A 185 -1.83 -12.74 -8.25
C PRO A 185 -1.88 -11.33 -7.68
N ASP A 186 -0.91 -10.99 -6.83
CA ASP A 186 -0.78 -9.68 -6.21
C ASP A 186 0.56 -9.07 -6.62
N PRO A 187 0.64 -8.45 -7.81
CA PRO A 187 1.88 -7.87 -8.32
C PRO A 187 2.39 -6.75 -7.38
N PRO A 188 3.70 -6.67 -7.12
CA PRO A 188 4.27 -5.63 -6.27
C PRO A 188 4.23 -4.27 -6.98
N ILE A 189 4.11 -3.20 -6.21
CA ILE A 189 4.15 -1.84 -6.77
C ILE A 189 5.49 -1.61 -7.48
N GLY A 190 5.44 -1.05 -8.69
CA GLY A 190 6.58 -0.84 -9.57
C GLY A 190 6.82 -1.95 -10.59
N SER A 191 6.01 -3.02 -10.57
CA SER A 191 6.03 -4.07 -11.59
C SER A 191 5.25 -3.65 -12.84
N ALA A 192 5.25 -4.52 -13.86
CA ALA A 192 4.58 -4.27 -15.14
C ALA A 192 3.06 -4.10 -14.99
N ASP A 193 2.41 -4.95 -14.20
CA ASP A 193 0.97 -4.94 -13.96
C ASP A 193 0.56 -3.99 -12.82
N ALA A 194 1.51 -3.47 -12.03
CA ALA A 194 1.27 -2.50 -10.96
C ALA A 194 2.27 -1.33 -11.01
N PRO A 195 2.27 -0.52 -12.08
CA PRO A 195 3.21 0.58 -12.20
C PRO A 195 3.01 1.64 -11.11
N ILE A 196 4.14 2.26 -10.74
CA ILE A 196 4.22 3.44 -9.87
C ILE A 196 3.37 4.57 -10.47
N ASP A 197 2.58 5.22 -9.63
CA ASP A 197 1.66 6.31 -10.01
C ASP A 197 1.62 7.37 -8.90
N TYR A 198 2.51 8.35 -9.02
CA TYR A 198 2.66 9.44 -8.05
C TYR A 198 1.43 10.35 -7.94
N GLY A 199 0.45 10.17 -8.82
CA GLY A 199 -0.87 10.80 -8.72
C GLY A 199 -1.86 10.05 -7.85
N ARG A 200 -1.52 8.86 -7.32
CA ARG A 200 -2.42 7.99 -6.57
C ARG A 200 -1.97 7.83 -5.12
N VAL A 201 -2.92 7.86 -4.20
CA VAL A 201 -2.70 7.57 -2.77
C VAL A 201 -3.53 6.36 -2.37
N GLN A 202 -2.90 5.36 -1.76
CA GLN A 202 -3.62 4.18 -1.28
C GLN A 202 -4.02 4.38 0.18
N ILE A 203 -5.32 4.29 0.47
CA ILE A 203 -5.89 4.45 1.81
C ILE A 203 -6.50 3.12 2.24
N ARG A 204 -6.07 2.56 3.37
CA ARG A 204 -6.63 1.31 3.90
C ARG A 204 -7.57 1.57 5.07
N VAL A 205 -8.81 1.07 4.98
CA VAL A 205 -9.87 1.32 5.97
C VAL A 205 -10.50 0.04 6.49
N ASN A 206 -10.98 0.05 7.72
CA ASN A 206 -11.79 -1.04 8.28
C ASN A 206 -13.27 -0.96 7.83
N ALA A 207 -14.12 -1.82 8.39
CA ALA A 207 -15.55 -1.85 8.09
C ALA A 207 -16.30 -0.56 8.48
N ASP A 208 -15.78 0.20 9.45
CA ASP A 208 -16.35 1.48 9.90
C ASP A 208 -15.83 2.68 9.09
N ASN A 209 -15.11 2.44 7.99
CA ASN A 209 -14.39 3.45 7.20
C ASN A 209 -13.38 4.27 8.02
N VAL A 210 -12.76 3.66 9.03
CA VAL A 210 -11.64 4.24 9.79
C VAL A 210 -10.33 3.74 9.20
N VAL A 211 -9.39 4.66 8.99
CA VAL A 211 -8.07 4.34 8.43
C VAL A 211 -7.26 3.52 9.43
N ILE A 212 -6.71 2.38 8.98
CA ILE A 212 -5.99 1.42 9.84
C ILE A 212 -4.48 1.38 9.61
N SER A 213 -4.00 1.99 8.53
CA SER A 213 -2.57 2.11 8.23
C SER A 213 -2.30 3.45 7.53
N PRO A 214 -1.11 4.04 7.71
CA PRO A 214 -0.77 5.29 7.03
C PRO A 214 -0.98 5.17 5.51
N PRO A 215 -1.75 6.07 4.88
CA PRO A 215 -1.78 6.19 3.45
C PRO A 215 -0.43 6.57 2.87
N MET A 216 -0.17 6.15 1.64
CA MET A 216 1.07 6.43 0.93
C MET A 216 0.77 6.66 -0.56
N ASN A 217 1.47 7.62 -1.17
CA ASN A 217 1.53 7.72 -2.63
C ASN A 217 2.73 6.92 -3.16
N PHE A 218 2.53 6.24 -4.27
CA PHE A 218 3.54 5.42 -4.94
C PHE A 218 3.66 5.78 -6.40
#